data_AF-A0A969V2D7-F1
#
_entry.id   AF-A0A969V2D7-F1
#
_cell.length_a   1.000
_cell.length_b   1.000
_cell.length_c   1.000
_cell.angle_alpha   90.00
_cell.angle_beta   90.00
_cell.angle_gamma   90.00
#
_symmetry.space_group_name_H-M   'P 1'
#
loop_
_entity.id
_entity.type
_entity.pdbx_description
1 polymer ?
#
loop_
_entity_poly.entity_id
_entity_poly.type
_entity_poly.pdbx_seq_one_letter_code
_entity_poly.pdbx_strand_id
1 'polypeptide(L)'
;MSIFVKGCNLDPDKQSGTFNISFPPIPKFTLPAVICMDNPEVEPINITCPSNDPDAKLIWRIFEKGTGRLVKTYTETNPKLRFEDAGLYDVELEVTNLCGSALGRVGITVAEKPQADAEVKIDGGLVNVCAPYEATLTSTSAGATGQTWSIFAAHGLEIYQRNKPK
;
A
#
# COMPACT_ATOMS: atom_id res chain seq x y z
N MET A 1 0.25 -46.82 5.75
CA MET A 1 -1.09 -47.14 5.20
C MET A 1 -0.94 -47.09 3.69
N SER A 2 -0.94 -48.24 3.05
CA SER A 2 -0.49 -48.42 1.67
C SER A 2 -1.66 -48.92 0.84
N ILE A 3 -1.94 -48.29 -0.30
CA ILE A 3 -2.95 -48.75 -1.23
C ILE A 3 -2.40 -49.96 -2.00
N PHE A 4 -3.09 -51.09 -1.91
CA PHE A 4 -2.82 -52.27 -2.74
C PHE A 4 -3.86 -52.34 -3.85
N VAL A 5 -3.42 -52.27 -5.10
CA VAL A 5 -4.26 -52.56 -6.26
C VAL A 5 -4.19 -54.07 -6.52
N LYS A 6 -5.20 -54.83 -6.11
CA LYS A 6 -5.41 -56.20 -6.61
C LYS A 6 -6.13 -56.10 -7.96
N GLY A 7 -5.36 -56.06 -9.04
CA GLY A 7 -5.89 -56.39 -10.36
C GLY A 7 -5.95 -57.91 -10.48
N CYS A 8 -7.15 -58.46 -10.67
CA CYS A 8 -7.23 -59.73 -11.37
C CYS A 8 -7.03 -59.41 -12.87
N ASN A 9 -5.91 -59.87 -13.42
CA ASN A 9 -5.47 -59.82 -14.83
C ASN A 9 -4.99 -58.46 -15.39
N LEU A 10 -3.70 -58.14 -15.19
CA LEU A 10 -3.00 -57.14 -16.01
C LEU A 10 -1.53 -57.53 -16.30
N ASP A 11 -1.22 -57.77 -17.58
CA ASP A 11 0.07 -57.56 -18.30
C ASP A 11 -0.30 -57.45 -19.81
N PRO A 12 0.20 -56.52 -20.68
CA PRO A 12 1.42 -55.72 -20.58
C PRO A 12 1.31 -54.19 -20.76
N ASP A 13 0.13 -53.59 -20.89
CA ASP A 13 0.02 -52.13 -20.90
C ASP A 13 -0.02 -51.60 -19.46
N LYS A 14 1.17 -51.39 -18.88
CA LYS A 14 1.34 -50.68 -17.61
C LYS A 14 0.57 -49.37 -17.63
N GLN A 15 -0.61 -49.34 -17.00
CA GLN A 15 -1.28 -48.08 -16.69
C GLN A 15 -0.69 -47.51 -15.40
N SER A 16 0.27 -46.59 -15.55
CA SER A 16 0.62 -45.69 -14.47
C SER A 16 -0.46 -44.61 -14.36
N GLY A 17 -1.28 -44.68 -13.33
CA GLY A 17 -2.13 -43.55 -12.92
C GLY A 17 -1.35 -42.66 -11.95
N THR A 18 -1.16 -41.39 -12.28
CA THR A 18 -0.71 -40.39 -11.31
C THR A 18 -1.94 -39.92 -10.50
N PHE A 19 -1.88 -40.02 -9.17
CA PHE A 19 -2.86 -39.38 -8.30
C PHE A 19 -2.23 -38.11 -7.71
N ASN A 20 -2.79 -36.95 -8.03
CA ASN A 20 -2.31 -35.69 -7.50
C ASN A 20 -2.86 -35.49 -6.08
N ILE A 21 -1.96 -35.43 -5.10
CA ILE A 21 -2.32 -35.03 -3.73
C ILE A 21 -2.35 -33.50 -3.72
N SER A 22 -3.53 -32.93 -3.54
CA SER A 22 -3.70 -31.48 -3.34
C SER A 22 -3.88 -31.18 -1.86
N PHE A 23 -3.49 -29.96 -1.46
CA PHE A 23 -3.54 -29.47 -0.08
C PHE A 23 -4.43 -28.22 -0.02
N PRO A 24 -5.07 -27.94 1.13
CA PRO A 24 -5.79 -26.68 1.31
C PRO A 24 -4.81 -25.50 1.18
N PRO A 25 -5.28 -24.34 0.68
CA PRO A 25 -4.41 -23.21 0.44
C PRO A 25 -4.02 -22.55 1.76
N ILE A 26 -2.82 -21.97 1.79
CA ILE A 26 -2.29 -21.13 2.86
C ILE A 26 -1.99 -19.77 2.23
N PRO A 27 -2.95 -18.82 2.27
CA PRO A 27 -2.79 -17.52 1.67
C PRO A 27 -1.70 -16.74 2.37
N LYS A 28 -0.74 -16.25 1.59
CA LYS A 28 0.34 -15.40 2.08
C LYS A 28 0.72 -14.42 1.01
N PHE A 29 0.85 -13.17 1.37
CA PHE A 29 1.26 -12.11 0.45
C PHE A 29 1.98 -11.00 1.23
N THR A 30 2.67 -10.14 0.50
CA THR A 30 3.36 -8.98 1.09
C THR A 30 2.92 -7.68 0.44
N LEU A 31 2.80 -6.66 1.27
CA LEU A 31 2.53 -5.28 0.89
C LEU A 31 3.58 -4.36 1.54
N PRO A 32 3.87 -3.19 0.95
CA PRO A 32 4.58 -2.12 1.64
C PRO A 32 3.82 -1.71 2.91
N ALA A 33 4.54 -1.40 3.98
CA ALA A 33 3.94 -1.00 5.25
C ALA A 33 3.23 0.37 5.17
N VAL A 34 3.78 1.27 4.34
CA VAL A 34 3.26 2.63 4.13
C VAL A 34 3.34 2.97 2.64
N ILE A 35 2.27 3.55 2.11
CA ILE A 35 2.23 4.20 0.79
C ILE A 35 1.71 5.64 0.93
N CYS A 36 2.01 6.49 -0.05
CA CYS A 36 1.55 7.88 -0.06
C CYS A 36 0.37 8.05 -1.02
N MET A 37 -0.56 8.95 -0.71
CA MET A 37 -1.70 9.28 -1.57
C MET A 37 -1.31 9.80 -2.97
N ASP A 38 -0.07 10.25 -3.16
CA ASP A 38 0.45 10.63 -4.50
C ASP A 38 0.57 9.41 -5.43
N ASN A 39 0.73 8.20 -4.87
CA ASN A 39 0.70 6.94 -5.60
C ASN A 39 -0.14 5.91 -4.81
N PRO A 40 -1.48 5.99 -4.90
CA PRO A 40 -2.39 5.23 -4.06
C PRO A 40 -2.65 3.81 -4.58
N GLU A 41 -1.75 3.30 -5.44
CA GLU A 41 -1.86 1.98 -6.04
C GLU A 41 -0.71 1.08 -5.60
N VAL A 42 -1.02 -0.18 -5.33
CA VAL A 42 -0.04 -1.18 -4.92
C VAL A 42 -0.34 -2.53 -5.58
N GLU A 43 0.71 -3.18 -6.04
CA GLU A 43 0.68 -4.56 -6.52
C GLU A 43 1.12 -5.50 -5.39
N PRO A 44 0.24 -6.39 -4.89
CA PRO A 44 0.62 -7.35 -3.86
C PRO A 44 1.51 -8.45 -4.42
N ILE A 45 2.56 -8.83 -3.68
CA ILE A 45 3.37 -10.00 -4.03
C ILE A 45 2.74 -11.22 -3.37
N ASN A 46 2.07 -12.05 -4.17
CA ASN A 46 1.44 -13.28 -3.70
C ASN A 46 2.45 -14.44 -3.58
N ILE A 47 2.58 -14.98 -2.38
CA ILE A 47 3.42 -16.13 -2.02
C ILE A 47 2.60 -17.23 -1.33
N THR A 48 1.32 -17.35 -1.73
CA THR A 48 0.40 -18.40 -1.26
C THR A 48 0.96 -19.78 -1.54
N CYS A 49 0.77 -20.71 -0.61
CA CYS A 49 1.14 -22.11 -0.77
C CYS A 49 -0.13 -22.96 -0.94
N PRO A 50 -0.24 -23.84 -1.94
CA PRO A 50 0.71 -24.09 -3.03
C PRO A 50 0.80 -22.93 -4.04
N SER A 51 2.01 -22.62 -4.49
CA SER A 51 2.34 -21.43 -5.29
C SER A 51 2.25 -21.68 -6.79
N ASN A 52 1.08 -22.09 -7.30
CA ASN A 52 0.76 -22.30 -8.74
C ASN A 52 -0.43 -23.26 -8.93
N ASP A 53 -1.38 -23.28 -7.99
CA ASP A 53 -2.56 -24.12 -8.12
C ASP A 53 -3.45 -23.61 -9.27
N PRO A 54 -3.60 -24.37 -10.37
CA PRO A 54 -4.36 -23.93 -11.54
C PRO A 54 -5.87 -23.82 -11.26
N ASP A 55 -6.35 -24.53 -10.24
CA ASP A 55 -7.74 -24.53 -9.81
C ASP A 55 -7.99 -23.49 -8.71
N ALA A 56 -6.96 -22.77 -8.26
CA ALA A 56 -7.10 -21.77 -7.23
C ALA A 56 -7.78 -20.50 -7.75
N LYS A 57 -8.86 -20.12 -7.09
CA LYS A 57 -9.53 -18.83 -7.26
C LYS A 57 -9.10 -17.87 -6.17
N LEU A 58 -8.67 -16.68 -6.58
CA LEU A 58 -8.21 -15.63 -5.67
C LEU A 58 -9.24 -14.50 -5.63
N ILE A 59 -9.54 -14.01 -4.42
CA ILE A 59 -10.36 -12.84 -4.19
C ILE A 59 -9.63 -11.94 -3.20
N TRP A 60 -9.37 -10.70 -3.61
CA TRP A 60 -8.75 -9.68 -2.77
C TRP A 60 -9.82 -8.73 -2.25
N ARG A 61 -9.74 -8.34 -0.98
CA ARG A 61 -10.65 -7.37 -0.37
C ARG A 61 -9.86 -6.34 0.41
N ILE A 62 -10.30 -5.09 0.35
CA ILE A 62 -9.75 -3.99 1.14
C ILE A 62 -10.78 -3.61 2.19
N PHE A 63 -10.35 -3.57 3.46
CA PHE A 63 -11.16 -3.14 4.58
C PHE A 63 -10.55 -1.92 5.24
N GLU A 64 -11.39 -0.98 5.70
CA GLU A 64 -10.94 0.09 6.60
C GLU A 64 -10.60 -0.50 7.97
N LYS A 65 -9.40 -0.20 8.47
CA LYS A 65 -8.95 -0.66 9.78
C LYS A 65 -9.64 0.14 10.87
N GLY A 66 -10.43 -0.55 11.69
CA GLY A 66 -11.20 0.04 12.79
C GLY A 66 -12.71 -0.14 12.60
N THR A 67 -13.25 0.24 11.44
CA THR A 67 -14.66 0.02 11.11
C THR A 67 -14.91 -1.38 10.56
N GLY A 68 -13.89 -2.01 9.94
CA GLY A 68 -14.04 -3.27 9.22
C GLY A 68 -14.92 -3.16 7.97
N ARG A 69 -15.18 -1.94 7.49
CA ARG A 69 -16.01 -1.69 6.31
C ARG A 69 -15.28 -2.18 5.07
N LEU A 70 -15.97 -2.97 4.25
CA LEU A 70 -15.48 -3.34 2.93
C LEU A 70 -15.42 -2.09 2.03
N VAL A 71 -14.23 -1.80 1.53
CA VAL A 71 -13.96 -0.68 0.62
C VAL A 71 -14.09 -1.16 -0.82
N LYS A 72 -13.39 -2.25 -1.17
CA LYS A 72 -13.33 -2.75 -2.54
C LYS A 72 -12.97 -4.24 -2.59
N THR A 73 -13.39 -4.90 -3.66
CA THR A 73 -13.09 -6.31 -3.95
C THR A 73 -12.48 -6.44 -5.34
N TYR A 74 -11.51 -7.32 -5.50
CA TYR A 74 -10.87 -7.67 -6.77
C TYR A 74 -10.89 -9.19 -6.96
N THR A 75 -11.11 -9.62 -8.19
CA THR A 75 -11.16 -11.06 -8.55
C THR A 75 -10.07 -11.45 -9.54
N GLU A 76 -9.20 -10.51 -9.91
CA GLU A 76 -8.03 -10.78 -10.73
C GLU A 76 -6.94 -11.48 -9.89
N THR A 77 -6.14 -12.33 -10.52
CA THR A 77 -5.06 -13.05 -9.83
C THR A 77 -3.98 -12.09 -9.32
N ASN A 78 -3.62 -11.06 -10.11
CA ASN A 78 -2.63 -10.04 -9.79
C ASN A 78 -3.24 -8.64 -9.97
N PRO A 79 -4.10 -8.17 -9.06
CA PRO A 79 -4.75 -6.87 -9.20
C PRO A 79 -3.81 -5.73 -8.79
N LYS A 80 -4.08 -4.54 -9.32
CA LYS A 80 -3.60 -3.27 -8.75
C LYS A 80 -4.62 -2.78 -7.71
N LEU A 81 -4.25 -2.90 -6.44
CA LEU A 81 -5.09 -2.45 -5.33
C LEU A 81 -4.99 -0.93 -5.23
N ARG A 82 -6.13 -0.23 -5.26
CA ARG A 82 -6.22 1.23 -5.24
C ARG A 82 -6.95 1.70 -3.99
N PHE A 83 -6.36 2.67 -3.31
CA PHE A 83 -6.93 3.35 -2.14
C PHE A 83 -7.46 4.72 -2.54
N GLU A 84 -8.63 5.11 -2.04
CA GLU A 84 -9.28 6.37 -2.43
C GLU A 84 -8.95 7.51 -1.46
N ASP A 85 -8.74 7.17 -0.19
CA ASP A 85 -8.48 8.12 0.89
C ASP A 85 -7.27 7.68 1.71
N ALA A 86 -6.68 8.62 2.44
CA ALA A 86 -5.67 8.32 3.43
C ALA A 86 -6.29 7.65 4.65
N GLY A 87 -5.54 6.73 5.27
CA GLY A 87 -6.03 5.97 6.40
C GLY A 87 -5.29 4.67 6.64
N LEU A 88 -5.82 3.88 7.56
CA LEU A 88 -5.33 2.55 7.87
C LEU A 88 -6.27 1.53 7.22
N TYR A 89 -5.72 0.56 6.50
CA TYR A 89 -6.48 -0.48 5.84
C TYR A 89 -5.94 -1.87 6.18
N ASP A 90 -6.82 -2.86 6.16
CA ASP A 90 -6.47 -4.28 6.16
C ASP A 90 -6.84 -4.87 4.80
N VAL A 91 -5.84 -5.42 4.11
CA VAL A 91 -6.04 -6.16 2.86
C VAL A 91 -6.21 -7.63 3.21
N GLU A 92 -7.19 -8.28 2.63
CA GLU A 92 -7.49 -9.70 2.77
C GLU A 92 -7.35 -10.40 1.42
N LEU A 93 -6.71 -11.57 1.43
CA LEU A 93 -6.65 -12.50 0.30
C LEU A 93 -7.39 -13.78 0.69
N GLU A 94 -8.47 -14.08 -0.02
CA GLU A 94 -9.15 -15.37 -0.01
C GLU A 94 -8.66 -16.22 -1.17
N VAL A 95 -8.22 -17.44 -0.86
CA VAL A 95 -7.82 -18.43 -1.86
C VAL A 95 -8.70 -19.65 -1.67
N THR A 96 -9.35 -20.07 -2.74
CA THR A 96 -10.21 -21.26 -2.76
C THR A 96 -9.72 -22.23 -3.82
N ASN A 97 -9.45 -23.47 -3.43
CA ASN A 97 -9.13 -24.57 -4.35
C ASN A 97 -10.02 -25.80 -4.04
N LEU A 98 -9.75 -26.92 -4.72
CA LEU A 98 -10.46 -28.19 -4.54
C LEU A 98 -10.40 -28.75 -3.11
N CYS A 99 -9.39 -28.39 -2.33
CA CYS A 99 -9.18 -28.86 -0.96
C CYS A 99 -9.79 -27.93 0.10
N GLY A 100 -10.25 -26.74 -0.27
CA GLY A 100 -10.93 -25.82 0.63
C GLY A 100 -10.65 -24.35 0.34
N SER A 101 -11.07 -23.50 1.26
CA SER A 101 -10.83 -22.06 1.25
C SER A 101 -10.07 -21.62 2.50
N ALA A 102 -9.21 -20.63 2.34
CA ALA A 102 -8.49 -20.01 3.44
C ALA A 102 -8.32 -18.50 3.20
N LEU A 103 -8.05 -17.77 4.28
CA LEU A 103 -7.90 -16.31 4.28
C LEU A 103 -6.54 -15.91 4.86
N GLY A 104 -5.91 -14.89 4.26
CA GLY A 104 -4.74 -14.20 4.80
C GLY A 104 -4.99 -12.70 4.87
N ARG A 105 -4.42 -12.01 5.86
CA ARG A 105 -4.61 -10.55 6.06
C ARG A 105 -3.30 -9.83 6.31
N VAL A 106 -3.15 -8.64 5.73
CA VAL A 106 -1.99 -7.75 5.91
C VAL A 106 -2.47 -6.31 6.04
N GLY A 107 -1.97 -5.59 7.05
CA GLY A 107 -2.28 -4.18 7.24
C GLY A 107 -1.37 -3.25 6.43
N ILE A 108 -1.92 -2.13 5.97
CA ILE A 108 -1.22 -1.09 5.20
C ILE A 108 -1.66 0.30 5.69
N THR A 109 -0.72 1.24 5.71
CA THR A 109 -0.98 2.65 6.01
C THR A 109 -0.91 3.48 4.73
N VAL A 110 -1.94 4.27 4.46
CA VAL A 110 -1.99 5.22 3.36
C VAL A 110 -1.84 6.62 3.95
N ALA A 111 -0.68 7.24 3.74
CA ALA A 111 -0.36 8.54 4.26
C ALA A 111 -0.92 9.65 3.35
N GLU A 112 -1.44 10.72 3.96
CA GLU A 112 -1.84 11.93 3.24
C GLU A 112 -0.67 12.57 2.51
N LYS A 113 -0.98 13.28 1.43
CA LYS A 113 0.00 14.10 0.72
C LYS A 113 0.48 15.23 1.65
N PRO A 114 1.78 15.58 1.65
CA PRO A 114 2.24 16.75 2.37
C PRO A 114 1.55 18.00 1.82
N GLN A 115 0.97 18.81 2.70
CA GLN A 115 0.41 20.12 2.35
C GLN A 115 1.44 21.18 2.72
N ALA A 116 2.04 21.80 1.69
CA ALA A 116 2.90 22.95 1.88
C ALA A 116 2.05 24.15 2.31
N ASP A 117 2.44 24.77 3.40
CA ASP A 117 1.85 26.01 3.89
C ASP A 117 2.90 26.84 4.66
N ALA A 118 2.73 28.16 4.62
CA ALA A 118 3.65 29.10 5.23
C ALA A 118 2.96 30.41 5.59
N GLU A 119 3.32 30.93 6.76
CA GLU A 119 2.89 32.23 7.23
C GLU A 119 4.09 33.18 7.31
N VAL A 120 3.87 34.41 6.82
CA VAL A 120 4.82 35.52 6.97
C VAL A 120 4.36 36.37 8.13
N LYS A 121 5.16 36.43 9.20
CA LYS A 121 4.89 37.33 10.31
C LYS A 121 5.61 38.65 10.08
N ILE A 122 4.81 39.70 9.86
CA ILE A 122 5.25 41.10 9.87
C ILE A 122 4.72 41.74 11.14
N ASP A 123 5.58 42.33 11.96
CA ASP A 123 5.20 42.98 13.20
C ASP A 123 4.21 44.12 12.91
N GLY A 124 3.05 44.07 13.57
CA GLY A 124 1.97 45.05 13.41
C GLY A 124 1.08 44.88 12.17
N GLY A 125 1.25 43.83 11.36
CA GLY A 125 0.39 43.58 10.19
C GLY A 125 0.50 44.65 9.10
N LEU A 126 1.56 45.43 9.11
CA LEU A 126 1.78 46.53 8.17
C LEU A 126 2.15 45.97 6.80
N VAL A 127 1.35 46.31 5.78
CA VAL A 127 1.58 45.90 4.38
C VAL A 127 2.78 46.66 3.77
N ASN A 128 3.20 47.76 4.39
CA ASN A 128 4.35 48.56 4.00
C ASN A 128 5.33 48.66 5.17
N VAL A 129 6.55 48.19 4.97
CA VAL A 129 7.67 48.27 5.92
C VAL A 129 8.83 49.04 5.29
N CYS A 130 9.50 49.87 6.08
CA CYS A 130 10.71 50.58 5.64
C CYS A 130 11.95 49.72 5.86
N ALA A 131 12.94 49.81 4.98
CA ALA A 131 14.23 49.13 5.16
C ALA A 131 15.11 49.83 6.22
N PRO A 132 15.95 49.10 6.98
CA PRO A 132 16.02 47.63 7.06
C PRO A 132 14.88 47.05 7.91
N TYR A 133 14.31 45.94 7.46
CA TYR A 133 13.26 45.21 8.18
C TYR A 133 13.56 43.70 8.16
N GLU A 134 13.38 43.03 9.30
CA GLU A 134 13.50 41.57 9.41
C GLU A 134 12.09 40.94 9.50
N ALA A 135 11.71 40.16 8.48
CA ALA A 135 10.50 39.36 8.51
C ALA A 135 10.80 37.94 9.00
N THR A 136 9.89 37.35 9.77
CA THR A 136 10.01 35.93 10.16
C THR A 136 9.05 35.09 9.32
N LEU A 137 9.60 34.10 8.61
CA LEU A 137 8.84 33.08 7.92
C LEU A 137 8.67 31.87 8.83
N THR A 138 7.44 31.42 9.01
CA THR A 138 7.15 30.20 9.76
C THR A 138 6.40 29.26 8.83
N SER A 139 6.88 28.02 8.67
CA SER A 139 6.11 27.04 7.92
C SER A 139 5.03 26.44 8.81
N THR A 140 3.84 26.37 8.26
CA THR A 140 2.65 25.70 8.83
C THR A 140 2.34 24.41 8.07
N SER A 141 3.30 23.86 7.31
CA SER A 141 3.08 22.69 6.47
C SER A 141 2.73 21.44 7.28
N ALA A 142 1.78 20.67 6.77
CA ALA A 142 1.35 19.39 7.35
C ALA A 142 1.95 18.22 6.58
N GLY A 143 2.41 17.19 7.29
CA GLY A 143 2.92 15.95 6.68
C GLY A 143 4.27 16.07 5.96
N ALA A 144 4.93 17.24 5.97
CA ALA A 144 6.22 17.44 5.32
C ALA A 144 7.41 17.16 6.28
N THR A 145 8.36 16.33 5.85
CA THR A 145 9.60 16.03 6.60
C THR A 145 10.74 17.02 6.30
N GLY A 146 10.62 17.80 5.22
CA GLY A 146 11.59 18.80 4.78
C GLY A 146 10.91 20.04 4.20
N GLN A 147 11.61 21.19 4.26
CA GLN A 147 11.13 22.47 3.77
C GLN A 147 12.27 23.19 3.06
N THR A 148 11.97 23.78 1.90
CA THR A 148 12.89 24.63 1.15
C THR A 148 12.21 25.97 0.92
N TRP A 149 12.93 27.06 1.19
CA TRP A 149 12.40 28.42 1.09
C TRP A 149 13.00 29.15 -0.10
N SER A 150 12.15 29.73 -0.95
CA SER A 150 12.55 30.64 -2.01
C SER A 150 11.89 31.99 -1.76
N ILE A 151 12.68 33.06 -1.64
CA ILE A 151 12.18 34.43 -1.47
C ILE A 151 12.65 35.24 -2.67
N PHE A 152 11.74 36.02 -3.26
CA PHE A 152 12.04 36.90 -4.38
C PHE A 152 11.86 38.35 -3.97
N ALA A 153 12.80 39.21 -4.36
CA ALA A 153 12.69 40.64 -4.16
C ALA A 153 11.94 41.28 -5.34
N ALA A 154 11.03 42.20 -5.05
CA ALA A 154 10.54 43.12 -6.05
C ALA A 154 11.56 44.27 -6.23
N HIS A 155 11.78 44.68 -7.48
CA HIS A 155 12.48 45.91 -7.87
C HIS A 155 13.92 46.07 -7.33
N GLY A 156 14.81 45.11 -7.60
CA GLY A 156 16.26 45.29 -7.41
C GLY A 156 16.73 45.39 -5.95
N LEU A 157 15.89 45.01 -4.99
CA LEU A 157 16.25 44.92 -3.57
C LEU A 157 17.11 43.67 -3.32
N GLU A 158 18.16 43.81 -2.49
CA GLU A 158 18.91 42.68 -1.96
C GLU A 158 18.17 42.05 -0.78
N ILE A 159 17.97 40.73 -0.80
CA ILE A 159 17.38 39.96 0.31
C ILE A 159 18.46 39.06 0.90
N TYR A 160 18.61 39.14 2.22
CA TYR A 160 19.49 38.24 2.98
C TYR A 160 18.64 37.19 3.70
N GLN A 161 18.78 35.92 3.29
CA GLN A 161 18.16 34.78 3.97
C GLN A 161 19.07 34.27 5.08
N ARG A 162 18.60 34.28 6.33
CA ARG A 162 19.20 33.51 7.43
C ARG A 162 18.33 32.27 7.67
N ASN A 163 18.71 31.13 7.10
CA ASN A 163 18.11 29.86 7.48
C ASN A 163 18.56 29.52 8.90
N LYS A 164 17.66 29.61 9.87
CA LYS A 164 17.91 29.01 11.19
C LYS A 164 17.75 27.49 11.02
N PRO A 165 18.77 26.68 11.35
CA PRO A 165 18.57 25.24 11.47
C PRO A 165 17.50 24.96 12.53
N LYS A 166 16.70 23.91 12.31
CA LYS A 166 15.73 23.40 13.29
C LYS A 166 16.40 23.10 14.63
#